data_AF-A0A7S3W1W7-F1
#
_entry.id   AF-A0A7S3W1W7-F1
#
_cell.length_a   1.000
_cell.length_b   1.000
_cell.length_c   1.000
_cell.angle_alpha   90.00
_cell.angle_beta   90.00
_cell.angle_gamma   90.00
#
_symmetry.space_group_name_H-M   'P 1'
#
loop_
_entity.id
_entity.type
_entity.pdbx_description
1 polymer ?
#
loop_
_entity_poly.entity_id
_entity_poly.type
_entity_poly.pdbx_seq_one_letter_code
_entity_poly.pdbx_strand_id
1 'polypeptide(L)'
;GVCLIDEFDKMNDADRTSIHEAMEQQSISVAKAGIVCSLSARTAVLAAANPVGGHYNNGKTVAENLKLPPNLLSRFDLLFVLLDRPDSQMDRLLGQHVMALHGGTATQGTAGLLADAAPSAWADSEAYKAWKSADRGDVPISVRLRE
;
A
#
# COMPACT_ATOMS: atom_id res chain seq x y z
N GLY A 1 -3.06 5.72 -16.83
CA GLY A 1 -4.05 5.49 -15.76
C GLY A 1 -3.36 4.85 -14.57
N VAL A 2 -4.14 4.49 -13.54
CA VAL A 2 -3.67 3.67 -12.41
C VAL A 2 -4.51 2.39 -12.40
N CYS A 3 -3.84 1.25 -12.31
CA CYS A 3 -4.46 -0.07 -12.16
C CYS A 3 -4.30 -0.50 -10.70
N LEU A 4 -5.42 -0.78 -10.03
CA LEU A 4 -5.45 -1.23 -8.64
C LEU A 4 -5.66 -2.74 -8.61
N ILE A 5 -4.77 -3.47 -7.95
CA ILE A 5 -4.86 -4.93 -7.80
C ILE A 5 -4.86 -5.25 -6.31
N ASP A 6 -5.93 -5.87 -5.84
CA ASP A 6 -5.98 -6.42 -4.49
C ASP A 6 -5.61 -7.90 -4.51
N GLU A 7 -5.21 -8.43 -3.35
CA GLU A 7 -4.84 -9.84 -3.16
C GLU A 7 -3.86 -10.33 -4.24
N PHE A 8 -2.82 -9.54 -4.52
CA PHE A 8 -1.83 -9.84 -5.55
C PHE A 8 -1.11 -11.18 -5.33
N ASP A 9 -1.07 -11.68 -4.08
CA ASP A 9 -0.56 -13.00 -3.72
C ASP A 9 -1.47 -14.17 -4.15
N LYS A 10 -2.74 -13.91 -4.47
CA LYS A 10 -3.78 -14.91 -4.82
C LYS A 10 -3.98 -15.12 -6.31
N MET A 11 -3.27 -14.40 -7.17
CA MET A 11 -3.42 -14.53 -8.61
C MET A 11 -2.98 -15.92 -9.10
N ASN A 12 -3.74 -16.46 -10.05
CA ASN A 12 -3.38 -17.71 -10.72
C ASN A 12 -2.14 -17.52 -11.62
N ASP A 13 -1.52 -18.62 -12.04
CA ASP A 13 -0.26 -18.58 -12.80
C ASP A 13 -0.40 -17.94 -14.20
N ALA A 14 -1.58 -18.04 -14.81
CA ALA A 14 -1.86 -17.45 -16.12
C ALA A 14 -1.94 -15.92 -16.02
N ASP A 15 -2.72 -15.41 -15.08
CA ASP A 15 -2.89 -13.97 -14.82
C ASP A 15 -1.55 -13.34 -14.40
N ARG A 16 -0.78 -14.07 -13.58
CA ARG A 16 0.54 -13.63 -13.15
C ARG A 16 1.53 -13.52 -14.32
N THR A 17 1.43 -14.40 -15.31
CA THR A 17 2.25 -14.33 -16.53
C THR A 17 1.84 -13.13 -17.38
N SER A 18 0.55 -12.88 -17.56
CA SER A 18 0.05 -11.72 -18.31
C SER A 18 0.41 -10.39 -17.66
N ILE A 19 0.34 -10.30 -16.33
CA ILE A 19 0.77 -9.10 -15.60
C ILE A 19 2.28 -8.92 -15.68
N HIS A 20 3.05 -10.01 -15.62
CA HIS A 20 4.49 -9.94 -15.78
C HIS A 20 4.87 -9.41 -17.18
N GLU A 21 4.21 -9.86 -18.24
CA GLU A 21 4.38 -9.31 -19.60
C GLU A 21 4.02 -7.82 -19.65
N ALA A 22 2.85 -7.45 -19.10
CA ALA A 22 2.36 -6.09 -19.11
C ALA A 22 3.29 -5.12 -18.36
N MET A 23 3.82 -5.51 -17.20
CA MET A 23 4.74 -4.69 -16.41
C MET A 23 6.15 -4.62 -17.02
N GLU A 24 6.60 -5.70 -17.67
CA GLU A 24 7.91 -5.78 -18.34
C GLU A 24 7.94 -4.94 -19.61
N GLN A 25 6.98 -5.17 -20.51
CA GLN A 25 7.01 -4.66 -21.88
C GLN A 25 6.10 -3.44 -22.07
N GLN A 26 5.27 -3.10 -21.07
CA GLN A 26 4.24 -2.07 -21.16
C GLN A 26 3.27 -2.29 -22.35
N SER A 27 3.13 -3.55 -22.75
CA SER A 27 2.28 -4.02 -23.85
C SER A 27 1.80 -5.44 -23.56
N ILE A 28 0.65 -5.81 -24.12
CA ILE A 28 0.09 -7.17 -24.02
C ILE A 28 -0.14 -7.71 -25.43
N SER A 29 0.39 -8.89 -25.69
CA SER A 29 0.16 -9.63 -26.93
C SER A 29 -1.11 -10.49 -26.83
N VAL A 30 -2.02 -10.33 -27.78
CA VAL A 30 -3.25 -11.12 -27.86
C VAL A 30 -3.30 -11.84 -29.19
N ALA A 31 -3.38 -13.17 -29.14
CA ALA A 31 -3.59 -14.02 -30.30
C ALA A 31 -4.82 -14.92 -30.05
N LYS A 32 -5.99 -14.50 -30.52
CA LYS A 32 -7.24 -15.24 -30.31
C LYS A 32 -8.21 -15.02 -31.47
N ALA A 33 -8.95 -16.08 -31.85
CA ALA A 33 -9.97 -16.03 -32.89
C ALA A 33 -9.47 -15.45 -34.24
N GLY A 34 -8.23 -15.76 -34.62
CA GLY A 34 -7.62 -15.26 -35.85
C GLY A 34 -7.15 -13.79 -35.80
N ILE A 35 -7.34 -13.11 -34.66
CA ILE A 35 -6.83 -11.76 -34.43
C ILE A 35 -5.52 -11.88 -33.67
N VAL A 36 -4.45 -11.34 -34.27
CA VAL A 36 -3.14 -11.19 -33.64
C VAL A 36 -2.84 -9.70 -33.57
N CYS A 37 -2.81 -9.16 -32.36
CA CYS A 37 -2.49 -7.76 -32.14
C CYS A 37 -1.73 -7.56 -30.82
N SER A 38 -1.01 -6.44 -30.73
CA SER A 38 -0.34 -6.00 -29.51
C SER A 38 -1.00 -4.71 -29.03
N LEU A 39 -1.37 -4.67 -27.76
CA LEU A 39 -2.10 -3.58 -27.13
C LEU A 39 -1.22 -2.89 -26.09
N SER A 40 -1.12 -1.55 -26.15
CA SER A 40 -0.33 -0.79 -25.18
C SER A 40 -0.96 -0.86 -23.77
N ALA A 41 -0.17 -1.23 -22.78
CA ALA A 41 -0.56 -1.37 -21.37
C ALA A 41 0.15 -0.34 -20.46
N ARG A 42 0.43 0.86 -20.98
CA ARG A 42 1.10 1.94 -20.23
C ARG A 42 0.20 2.44 -19.08
N THR A 43 0.41 1.89 -17.89
CA THR A 43 -0.31 2.26 -16.67
C THR A 43 0.61 2.15 -15.45
N ALA A 44 0.34 2.95 -14.43
CA ALA A 44 0.89 2.70 -13.10
C ALA A 44 0.12 1.54 -12.45
N VAL A 45 0.80 0.70 -11.68
CA VAL A 45 0.19 -0.41 -10.94
C VAL A 45 0.36 -0.14 -9.45
N LEU A 46 -0.74 -0.19 -8.71
CA LEU A 46 -0.76 -0.22 -7.26
C LEU A 46 -1.33 -1.57 -6.84
N ALA A 47 -0.55 -2.34 -6.10
CA ALA A 47 -0.91 -3.68 -5.68
C ALA A 47 -0.91 -3.80 -4.15
N ALA A 48 -1.92 -4.47 -3.60
CA ALA A 48 -1.95 -4.94 -2.23
C ALA A 48 -1.72 -6.45 -2.21
N ALA A 49 -0.90 -6.92 -1.28
CA ALA A 49 -0.56 -8.34 -1.14
C ALA A 49 -0.50 -8.69 0.34
N ASN A 50 -1.01 -9.88 0.68
CA ASN A 50 -0.99 -10.34 2.05
C ASN A 50 0.24 -11.25 2.30
N PRO A 51 0.85 -11.18 3.50
CA PRO A 51 1.92 -12.09 3.85
C PRO A 51 1.39 -13.53 3.97
N VAL A 52 2.26 -14.49 3.67
CA VAL A 52 1.97 -15.92 3.78
C VAL A 52 1.65 -16.26 5.23
N GLY A 53 0.47 -16.83 5.44
CA GLY A 53 0.00 -17.20 6.79
C GLY A 53 -0.58 -16.03 7.59
N GLY A 54 -0.80 -14.86 6.97
CA GLY A 54 -1.52 -13.73 7.57
C GLY A 54 -0.67 -12.81 8.44
N HIS A 55 0.56 -13.20 8.79
CA HIS A 55 1.48 -12.38 9.59
C HIS A 55 2.85 -12.29 8.91
N TYR A 56 3.41 -11.09 8.90
CA TYR A 56 4.73 -10.85 8.35
C TYR A 56 5.83 -11.34 9.31
N ASN A 57 6.75 -12.17 8.84
CA ASN A 57 7.87 -12.68 9.63
C ASN A 57 9.17 -11.93 9.31
N ASN A 58 9.68 -11.17 10.26
CA ASN A 58 10.92 -10.38 10.14
C ASN A 58 12.19 -11.23 9.95
N GLY A 59 12.14 -12.53 10.25
CA GLY A 59 13.25 -13.46 10.04
C GLY A 59 13.34 -14.01 8.61
N LYS A 60 12.36 -13.73 7.75
CA LYS A 60 12.32 -14.15 6.34
C LYS A 60 12.50 -12.97 5.41
N THR A 61 12.94 -13.24 4.19
CA THR A 61 13.02 -12.21 3.15
C THR A 61 11.62 -11.75 2.70
N VAL A 62 11.53 -10.57 2.10
CA VAL A 62 10.25 -10.03 1.56
C VAL A 62 9.64 -10.99 0.54
N ALA A 63 10.47 -11.59 -0.33
CA ALA A 63 10.02 -12.54 -1.34
C ALA A 63 9.41 -13.81 -0.74
N GLU A 64 10.05 -14.35 0.31
CA GLU A 64 9.53 -15.52 1.04
C GLU A 64 8.25 -15.20 1.81
N ASN A 65 8.13 -13.98 2.36
CA ASN A 65 6.93 -13.54 3.07
C ASN A 65 5.73 -13.35 2.13
N LEU A 66 5.92 -12.99 0.86
CA LEU A 66 4.81 -12.72 -0.07
C LEU A 66 4.48 -13.90 -1.01
N LYS A 67 5.33 -14.93 -1.10
CA LYS A 67 5.21 -16.03 -2.10
C LYS A 67 5.17 -15.51 -3.55
N LEU A 68 5.74 -14.33 -3.78
CA LEU A 68 5.87 -13.74 -5.10
C LEU A 68 7.24 -14.09 -5.68
N PRO A 69 7.35 -14.24 -7.00
CA PRO A 69 8.61 -14.58 -7.63
C PRO A 69 9.47 -13.31 -7.66
N PRO A 70 10.80 -13.45 -7.48
CA PRO A 70 11.68 -12.28 -7.37
C PRO A 70 11.72 -11.43 -8.65
N ASN A 71 11.42 -12.03 -9.82
CA ASN A 71 11.34 -11.32 -11.10
C ASN A 71 10.20 -10.29 -11.12
N LEU A 72 9.05 -10.62 -10.55
CA LEU A 72 7.91 -9.71 -10.49
C LEU A 72 8.14 -8.66 -9.41
N LEU A 73 8.64 -9.04 -8.22
CA LEU A 73 8.97 -8.08 -7.16
C LEU A 73 9.95 -7.01 -7.62
N SER A 74 10.93 -7.36 -8.46
CA SER A 74 11.91 -6.43 -9.02
C SER A 74 11.31 -5.41 -10.01
N ARG A 75 10.06 -5.60 -10.46
CA ARG A 75 9.33 -4.66 -11.33
C ARG A 75 8.59 -3.57 -10.57
N PHE A 76 8.47 -3.71 -9.26
CA PHE A 76 7.93 -2.64 -8.42
C PHE A 76 9.05 -1.71 -8.00
N ASP A 77 8.92 -0.44 -8.36
CA ASP A 77 9.88 0.59 -7.93
C ASP A 77 9.82 0.84 -6.42
N LEU A 78 8.65 0.64 -5.81
CA LEU A 78 8.38 0.88 -4.40
C LEU A 78 7.66 -0.32 -3.78
N LEU A 79 8.18 -0.77 -2.63
CA LEU A 79 7.59 -1.82 -1.82
C LEU A 79 7.36 -1.28 -0.40
N PHE A 80 6.10 -1.25 0.03
CA PHE A 80 5.73 -0.81 1.37
C PHE A 80 5.25 -2.00 2.19
N VAL A 81 5.96 -2.32 3.28
CA VAL A 81 5.55 -3.36 4.22
C VAL A 81 4.83 -2.68 5.39
N LEU A 82 3.53 -2.92 5.50
CA LEU A 82 2.72 -2.44 6.61
C LEU A 82 2.74 -3.48 7.73
N LEU A 83 3.47 -3.18 8.81
CA LEU A 83 3.57 -4.05 9.98
C LEU A 83 2.60 -3.59 11.06
N ASP A 84 1.75 -4.51 11.53
CA ASP A 84 0.94 -4.29 12.71
C ASP A 84 1.79 -4.54 13.96
N ARG A 85 2.17 -3.46 14.65
CA ARG A 85 2.90 -3.50 15.92
C ARG A 85 1.92 -3.10 17.03
N PRO A 86 1.61 -4.00 17.99
CA PRO A 86 0.64 -3.71 19.04
C PRO A 86 1.15 -2.57 19.94
N ASP A 87 0.38 -1.49 20.03
CA ASP A 87 0.66 -0.35 20.90
C ASP A 87 -0.66 0.18 21.49
N SER A 88 -0.83 -0.03 22.79
CA SER A 88 -2.04 0.37 23.53
C SER A 88 -2.40 1.86 23.40
N GLN A 89 -1.43 2.74 23.20
CA GLN A 89 -1.69 4.17 23.02
C GLN A 89 -2.17 4.46 21.60
N MET A 90 -1.50 3.92 20.59
CA MET A 90 -1.89 4.05 19.18
C MET A 90 -3.25 3.41 18.91
N ASP A 91 -3.47 2.20 19.42
CA ASP A 91 -4.72 1.46 19.27
C ASP A 91 -5.90 2.21 19.88
N ARG A 92 -5.66 2.89 21.02
CA ARG A 92 -6.67 3.76 21.65
C ARG A 92 -7.00 4.97 20.77
N LEU A 93 -6.01 5.63 20.19
CA LEU A 93 -6.22 6.78 19.31
C LEU A 93 -6.94 6.36 18.02
N LEU A 94 -6.53 5.25 17.42
CA LEU A 94 -7.19 4.67 16.25
C LEU A 94 -8.64 4.30 16.56
N GLY A 95 -8.88 3.63 17.69
CA GLY A 95 -10.21 3.27 18.16
C GLY A 95 -11.11 4.50 18.34
N GLN A 96 -10.61 5.56 18.99
CA GLN A 96 -11.34 6.82 19.15
C GLN A 96 -11.70 7.44 17.80
N HIS A 97 -10.77 7.44 16.84
CA HIS A 97 -11.01 7.95 15.49
C HIS A 97 -12.10 7.15 14.76
N VAL A 98 -12.01 5.82 14.77
CA VAL A 98 -12.99 4.93 14.14
C VAL A 98 -14.37 5.08 14.79
N MET A 99 -14.43 5.17 16.12
CA MET A 99 -15.69 5.41 16.85
C MET A 99 -16.31 6.76 16.52
N ALA A 100 -15.51 7.82 16.38
CA ALA A 100 -16.00 9.15 16.00
C ALA A 100 -16.58 9.16 14.58
N LEU A 101 -15.98 8.44 13.64
CA LEU A 101 -16.48 8.30 12.27
C LEU A 101 -17.81 7.55 12.19
N HIS A 102 -17.96 6.47 12.97
CA HIS A 102 -19.14 5.58 12.90
C HIS A 102 -20.24 5.95 13.91
N GLY A 103 -19.95 6.76 14.92
CA GLY A 103 -20.85 7.08 16.04
C GLY A 103 -21.95 8.11 15.72
N GLY A 104 -22.06 8.59 14.48
CA GLY A 104 -23.11 9.53 14.08
C GLY A 104 -23.01 10.94 14.71
N THR A 105 -21.98 11.22 15.51
CA THR A 105 -21.65 12.56 16.02
C THR A 105 -20.85 13.40 15.01
N ALA A 106 -20.98 13.09 13.73
CA ALA A 106 -20.85 14.10 12.68
C ALA A 106 -22.08 15.04 12.74
N THR A 107 -22.31 15.68 13.90
CA THR A 107 -23.13 16.89 13.96
C THR A 107 -22.55 17.84 12.93
N GLN A 108 -23.39 18.27 11.98
CA GLN A 108 -23.11 19.14 10.83
C GLN A 108 -22.46 20.51 11.16
N GLY A 109 -21.95 20.73 12.38
CA GLY A 109 -21.20 21.92 12.79
C GLY A 109 -19.71 21.71 13.07
N THR A 110 -19.21 20.46 13.14
CA THR A 110 -17.76 20.18 13.41
C THR A 110 -16.98 19.71 12.19
N ALA A 111 -17.64 19.52 11.05
CA ALA A 111 -16.97 19.20 9.79
C ALA A 111 -15.98 20.28 9.35
N GLY A 112 -16.19 21.56 9.72
CA GLY A 112 -15.22 22.63 9.50
C GLY A 112 -14.01 22.55 10.45
N LEU A 113 -14.23 22.26 11.73
CA LEU A 113 -13.15 22.19 12.74
C LEU A 113 -12.25 20.96 12.59
N LEU A 114 -12.77 19.85 12.03
CA LEU A 114 -11.98 18.63 11.77
C LEU A 114 -11.51 18.51 10.31
N ALA A 115 -12.09 19.24 9.35
CA ALA A 115 -11.46 19.41 8.04
C ALA A 115 -10.19 20.30 8.13
N ASP A 116 -10.20 21.26 9.05
CA ASP A 116 -9.01 22.06 9.40
C ASP A 116 -8.02 21.31 10.28
N ALA A 117 -8.42 20.19 10.90
CA ALA A 117 -7.51 19.19 11.43
C ALA A 117 -6.99 18.34 10.25
N ALA A 118 -6.23 19.02 9.38
CA ALA A 118 -5.45 18.40 8.34
C ALA A 118 -4.71 17.15 8.89
N PRO A 119 -4.34 16.18 8.05
CA PRO A 119 -3.50 15.04 8.46
C PRO A 119 -2.22 15.45 9.20
N SER A 120 -1.85 16.74 9.15
CA SER A 120 -0.78 17.35 9.93
C SER A 120 -1.06 17.47 11.44
N ALA A 121 -2.31 17.57 11.91
CA ALA A 121 -2.58 17.87 13.33
C ALA A 121 -2.14 16.74 14.29
N TRP A 122 -2.27 15.47 13.87
CA TRP A 122 -1.73 14.33 14.62
C TRP A 122 -0.28 14.02 14.23
N ALA A 123 0.15 14.37 13.01
CA ALA A 123 1.56 14.31 12.60
C ALA A 123 2.42 15.40 13.28
N ASP A 124 1.80 16.42 13.86
CA ASP A 124 2.45 17.50 14.61
C ASP A 124 2.51 17.24 16.12
N SER A 125 1.81 16.21 16.61
CA SER A 125 1.86 15.76 18.00
C SER A 125 3.29 15.43 18.41
N GLU A 126 3.71 15.90 19.59
CA GLU A 126 5.00 15.52 20.20
C GLU A 126 5.14 14.00 20.35
N ALA A 127 4.03 13.27 20.51
CA ALA A 127 4.05 11.80 20.54
C ALA A 127 4.41 11.20 19.17
N TYR A 128 3.88 11.76 18.07
CA TYR A 128 4.24 11.34 16.71
C TYR A 128 5.67 11.76 16.35
N LYS A 129 6.11 12.96 16.75
CA LYS A 129 7.49 13.44 16.54
C LYS A 129 8.50 12.62 17.37
N ALA A 130 8.17 12.25 18.61
CA ALA A 130 8.97 11.39 19.46
C ALA A 130 9.09 9.97 18.88
N TRP A 131 7.98 9.38 18.41
CA TRP A 131 7.98 8.11 17.69
C TRP A 131 8.79 8.17 16.38
N LYS A 132 8.59 9.21 15.56
CA LYS A 132 9.34 9.47 14.32
C LYS A 132 10.84 9.67 14.56
N SER A 133 11.23 10.21 15.72
CA SER A 133 12.64 10.37 16.12
C SER A 133 13.28 9.08 16.67
N ALA A 134 12.47 8.16 17.18
CA ALA A 134 12.90 6.89 17.74
C ALA A 134 13.09 5.81 16.67
N ASP A 135 12.34 5.87 15.56
CA ASP A 135 12.47 4.95 14.42
C ASP A 135 13.62 5.40 13.49
N ARG A 136 14.84 4.94 13.76
CA ARG A 136 16.03 5.14 12.89
C ARG A 136 15.97 4.29 11.61
N GLY A 137 14.84 4.27 10.90
CA GLY A 137 14.58 3.36 9.80
C GLY A 137 14.15 4.05 8.51
N ASP A 138 12.95 4.64 8.50
CA ASP A 138 12.33 5.06 7.25
C ASP A 138 11.70 6.46 7.35
N VAL A 139 12.39 7.43 6.76
CA VAL A 139 11.86 8.79 6.57
C VAL A 139 10.76 8.74 5.49
N PRO A 140 9.54 9.26 5.75
CA PRO A 140 8.49 9.31 4.74
C PRO A 140 8.89 10.11 3.49
N ILE A 141 8.48 9.64 2.31
CA ILE A 141 8.78 10.24 1.00
C ILE A 141 8.36 11.72 0.89
N SER A 142 7.37 12.17 1.67
CA SER A 142 6.96 13.57 1.73
C SER A 142 8.05 14.52 2.24
N VAL A 143 9.05 14.00 2.95
CA VAL A 143 10.22 14.74 3.44
C VAL A 143 11.37 14.71 2.44
N ARG A 144 11.53 13.64 1.64
CA ARG A 144 12.58 13.54 0.61
C ARG A 144 12.31 14.39 -0.65
N LEU A 145 11.06 14.74 -0.93
CA LEU A 145 10.67 15.51 -2.13
C LEU A 145 10.76 17.04 -1.96
N ARG A 146 11.30 17.54 -0.84
CA ARG A 146 11.47 18.98 -0.56
C ARG A 146 12.93 19.43 -0.48
N GLU A 147 13.88 18.55 -0.73
CA GLU A 147 15.30 18.88 -0.91
C GLU A 147 15.73 18.69 -2.36
#